data_AF-A0A818XYN0-F1
#
_entry.id   AF-A0A818XYN0-F1
#
_cell.length_a   1.000
_cell.length_b   1.000
_cell.length_c   1.000
_cell.angle_alpha   90.00
_cell.angle_beta   90.00
_cell.angle_gamma   90.00
#
_symmetry.space_group_name_H-M   'P 1'
#
loop_
_entity.id
_entity.type
_entity.pdbx_description
1 polymer ?
#
loop_
_entity_poly.entity_id
_entity_poly.type
_entity_poly.pdbx_seq_one_letter_code
_entity_poly.pdbx_strand_id
1 'polypeptide(L)'
;MPTCSDQVVYRPGFYTSSQNMSSATFKPPVRNITANLSNVLNVNGTTSHVATQKNTRRPQRKWLIMALAIVGVFAAIVGGCVAYALLATSSTITTTTTTTTTTTTTATTTTTTTTTTTTTTSTTTTTTTTTTTTTTTTTTTTTTTTTTTTTTTTTTTTTTTTTTTTTKKKKKTKKTTTTSVTTTTTTTTTTTTIGETQWSAFWLFDNNCLELFNNYNGVPRGNPTYTTSVLGHGNAISFTAASAQYVTVTVKQVIFNSTSFTIEAWIYPINLASTDFGIFGQCQAASTNLCLHFTTRNVMLYCGFYANDVAGSTTLTMNQWSHVACLYDLSTGLQQVWLNGVVDGSHTTTPFQGVSTATTIGMVSYPMPNNYYFNGYLDQVRYEPRAKSEYELLNDATLCAYYSFDGGSIFDGGPNGINLTSSGTVTTITGRVNQALQFSSGSYLYVPYASFYFLGVSNYPFTLSLWVKPTGSYASSTIFFVNAGWCVNFLTMTSNGNIMANLWNGGPTVSSGPVIPLNSWTHVGYTYSSRNGLRLYVNGNLYSTSGAVAFSASGALATIVIAGKRSVHKYI
;
A
#
# COMPACT_ATOMS: atom_id res chain seq x y z
N MET A 1 13.25 -12.21 23.69
CA MET A 1 12.29 -11.09 23.52
C MET A 1 12.35 -10.25 24.79
N PRO A 2 12.37 -8.91 24.75
CA PRO A 2 12.16 -8.12 25.94
C PRO A 2 10.79 -8.51 26.50
N THR A 3 10.78 -9.08 27.70
CA THR A 3 9.56 -9.52 28.35
C THR A 3 8.67 -8.31 28.58
N CYS A 4 7.39 -8.39 28.21
CA CYS A 4 6.40 -7.45 28.71
C CYS A 4 6.30 -7.67 30.23
N SER A 5 7.22 -7.10 31.01
CA SER A 5 7.06 -7.01 32.46
C SER A 5 5.82 -6.17 32.73
N ASP A 6 5.13 -6.40 33.86
CA ASP A 6 3.84 -5.82 34.28
C ASP A 6 3.76 -4.26 34.34
N GLN A 7 4.69 -3.55 33.71
CA GLN A 7 4.76 -2.11 33.59
C GLN A 7 3.72 -1.60 32.58
N VAL A 8 2.71 -0.94 33.15
CA VAL A 8 1.78 0.02 32.54
C VAL A 8 0.76 -0.55 31.54
N VAL A 9 -0.02 -1.54 31.99
CA VAL A 9 -1.38 -1.71 31.46
C VAL A 9 -2.27 -0.64 32.12
N TYR A 10 -2.37 0.55 31.51
CA TYR A 10 -3.17 1.68 32.02
C TYR A 10 -4.65 1.31 32.14
N ARG A 11 -5.23 1.44 33.35
CA ARG A 11 -6.64 1.12 33.66
C ARG A 11 -7.52 2.26 33.16
N PRO A 12 -8.39 2.07 32.16
CA PRO A 12 -9.38 3.08 31.82
C PRO A 12 -10.54 2.95 32.80
N GLY A 13 -10.48 3.69 33.90
CA GLY A 13 -11.55 3.74 34.89
C GLY A 13 -11.15 4.60 36.09
N PHE A 14 -11.96 5.63 36.34
CA PHE A 14 -11.86 6.66 37.39
C PHE A 14 -10.97 7.87 37.07
N TYR A 15 -11.47 8.72 36.16
CA TYR A 15 -11.24 10.16 36.29
C TYR A 15 -12.38 10.75 37.12
N THR A 16 -12.14 10.95 38.42
CA THR A 16 -12.88 11.93 39.22
C THR A 16 -11.92 13.05 39.58
N SER A 17 -12.40 14.27 39.40
CA SER A 17 -11.71 15.54 39.61
C SER A 17 -11.03 15.70 40.97
N SER A 18 -9.92 16.46 40.96
CA SER A 18 -9.23 17.14 42.08
C SER A 18 -8.56 16.27 43.16
N GLN A 19 -7.24 16.41 43.31
CA GLN A 19 -6.63 17.17 44.40
C GLN A 19 -5.10 17.22 44.27
N ASN A 20 -4.52 18.39 44.57
CA ASN A 20 -3.10 18.62 44.80
C ASN A 20 -2.58 17.73 45.93
N MET A 21 -1.38 17.15 45.80
CA MET A 21 -0.41 17.09 46.90
C MET A 21 1.00 16.68 46.46
N SER A 22 1.93 17.08 47.31
CA SER A 22 3.35 17.34 47.14
C SER A 22 4.29 16.14 47.01
N SER A 23 5.49 16.45 46.51
CA SER A 23 6.75 15.69 46.50
C SER A 23 7.00 14.75 47.69
N ALA A 24 7.38 13.50 47.39
CA ALA A 24 8.11 12.63 48.31
C ALA A 24 9.19 11.83 47.56
N THR A 25 10.44 12.07 47.93
CA THR A 25 11.66 11.32 47.55
C THR A 25 11.67 9.92 48.15
N PHE A 26 12.02 8.89 47.36
CA PHE A 26 12.14 7.51 47.82
C PHE A 26 13.59 6.98 47.63
N LYS A 27 14.22 6.54 48.73
CA LYS A 27 15.49 5.79 48.76
C LYS A 27 15.20 4.28 48.65
N PRO A 28 16.03 3.48 47.96
CA PRO A 28 15.86 2.02 47.92
C PRO A 28 16.52 1.32 49.12
N PRO A 29 15.95 0.19 49.62
CA PRO A 29 16.58 -0.65 50.63
C PRO A 29 17.41 -1.79 50.01
N VAL A 30 18.54 -2.08 50.64
CA VAL A 30 19.43 -3.22 50.37
C VAL A 30 18.93 -4.45 51.16
N ARG A 31 18.88 -5.64 50.53
CA ARG A 31 18.87 -6.92 51.24
C ARG A 31 19.80 -7.93 50.57
N ASN A 32 20.71 -8.47 51.39
CA ASN A 32 21.53 -9.65 51.12
C ASN A 32 20.70 -10.92 51.33
N ILE A 33 20.87 -11.92 50.46
CA ILE A 33 20.53 -13.32 50.76
C ILE A 33 21.66 -14.21 50.24
N THR A 34 22.32 -14.87 51.19
CA THR A 34 23.24 -16.00 51.03
C THR A 34 22.42 -17.26 50.76
N ALA A 35 22.83 -18.10 49.81
CA ALA A 35 22.29 -19.46 49.68
C ALA A 35 23.43 -20.46 49.46
N ASN A 36 23.42 -21.45 50.35
CA ASN A 36 24.29 -22.60 50.49
C ASN A 36 23.66 -23.75 49.68
N LEU A 37 24.42 -24.50 48.88
CA LEU A 37 23.95 -25.75 48.29
C LEU A 37 25.04 -26.82 48.34
N SER A 38 24.73 -27.87 49.09
CA SER A 38 25.48 -29.11 49.25
C SER A 38 24.98 -30.19 48.30
N ASN A 39 25.96 -30.93 47.76
CA ASN A 39 25.98 -32.20 47.01
C ASN A 39 24.81 -33.19 47.19
N VAL A 40 24.44 -33.88 46.10
CA VAL A 40 24.14 -35.34 46.04
C VAL A 40 24.32 -35.91 44.59
N LEU A 41 25.24 -36.89 44.48
CA LEU A 41 25.36 -38.12 43.64
C LEU A 41 25.61 -38.16 42.10
N ASN A 42 26.87 -38.54 41.78
CA ASN A 42 27.39 -39.62 40.91
C ASN A 42 26.47 -40.44 39.97
N VAL A 43 26.87 -40.57 38.68
CA VAL A 43 27.06 -41.84 37.91
C VAL A 43 28.12 -41.63 36.79
N ASN A 44 28.97 -42.65 36.58
CA ASN A 44 30.13 -42.75 35.68
C ASN A 44 29.89 -42.60 34.17
N GLY A 45 30.92 -42.14 33.43
CA GLY A 45 31.03 -42.30 31.97
C GLY A 45 32.13 -41.49 31.26
N THR A 46 33.38 -42.00 31.31
CA THR A 46 34.45 -41.94 30.26
C THR A 46 34.70 -40.67 29.42
N THR A 47 35.79 -39.98 29.77
CA THR A 47 36.89 -39.39 28.96
C THR A 47 36.66 -38.93 27.50
N SER A 48 36.93 -37.64 27.23
CA SER A 48 37.86 -37.24 26.16
C SER A 48 38.47 -35.85 26.44
N HIS A 49 39.75 -35.71 26.10
CA HIS A 49 40.63 -34.57 26.29
C HIS A 49 40.22 -33.35 25.46
N VAL A 50 40.45 -32.12 25.96
CA VAL A 50 41.29 -31.07 25.33
C VAL A 50 41.62 -29.99 26.37
N ALA A 51 42.89 -29.61 26.42
CA ALA A 51 43.49 -28.67 27.35
C ALA A 51 43.13 -27.20 27.07
N THR A 52 43.15 -26.43 28.16
CA THR A 52 42.97 -24.98 28.25
C THR A 52 44.19 -24.21 27.75
N GLN A 53 43.97 -23.02 27.16
CA GLN A 53 45.00 -21.97 27.13
C GLN A 53 44.45 -20.63 27.59
N LYS A 54 45.17 -20.04 28.55
CA LYS A 54 44.90 -18.78 29.23
C LYS A 54 45.43 -17.58 28.43
N ASN A 55 44.67 -16.49 28.52
CA ASN A 55 45.03 -15.10 28.20
C ASN A 55 46.40 -14.66 28.74
N THR A 56 47.08 -13.79 27.98
CA THR A 56 47.87 -12.67 28.54
C THR A 56 47.67 -11.37 27.73
N ARG A 57 47.51 -10.25 28.46
CA ARG A 57 47.35 -8.86 27.97
C ARG A 57 48.70 -8.13 27.98
N ARG A 58 48.88 -7.10 27.14
CA ARG A 58 49.28 -5.69 27.50
C ARG A 58 49.34 -4.74 26.27
N PRO A 59 49.35 -3.38 26.45
CA PRO A 59 48.60 -2.39 25.65
C PRO A 59 49.47 -1.32 24.94
N GLN A 60 48.93 -0.41 24.09
CA GLN A 60 49.43 0.98 23.89
C GLN A 60 48.45 1.97 23.18
N ARG A 61 47.94 2.94 23.97
CA ARG A 61 47.94 4.41 23.79
C ARG A 61 48.28 5.01 22.39
N LYS A 62 47.32 5.14 21.45
CA LYS A 62 47.44 6.03 20.26
C LYS A 62 46.16 6.76 19.81
N TRP A 63 45.01 6.57 20.46
CA TRP A 63 43.71 7.01 19.89
C TRP A 63 43.18 8.39 20.33
N LEU A 64 43.89 9.15 21.17
CA LEU A 64 43.34 10.42 21.69
C LEU A 64 43.66 11.67 20.84
N ILE A 65 44.65 11.60 19.95
CA ILE A 65 45.08 12.78 19.15
C ILE A 65 44.30 12.89 17.83
N MET A 66 43.76 11.78 17.32
CA MET A 66 43.00 11.76 16.05
C MET A 66 41.56 12.32 16.19
N ALA A 67 41.01 12.37 17.41
CA ALA A 67 39.64 12.79 17.66
C ALA A 67 39.44 14.33 17.66
N LEU A 68 40.49 15.12 17.85
CA LEU A 68 40.38 16.59 17.96
C LEU A 68 40.49 17.31 16.60
N ALA A 69 41.03 16.68 15.56
CA ALA A 69 41.11 17.28 14.23
C ALA A 69 39.78 17.21 13.45
N ILE A 70 38.90 16.26 13.78
CA ILE A 70 37.63 16.04 13.06
C ILE A 70 36.54 17.04 13.48
N VAL A 71 36.61 17.57 14.71
CA VAL A 71 35.63 18.54 15.23
C VAL A 71 35.86 19.95 14.66
N GLY A 72 37.10 20.32 14.31
CA GLY A 72 37.43 21.64 13.77
C GLY A 72 36.94 21.87 12.34
N VAL A 73 36.85 20.82 11.51
CA VAL A 73 36.45 20.94 10.10
C VAL A 73 34.93 21.06 9.95
N PHE A 74 34.15 20.50 10.88
CA PHE A 74 32.68 20.61 10.87
C PHE A 74 32.16 22.00 11.27
N ALA A 75 32.90 22.77 12.07
CA ALA A 75 32.47 24.11 12.48
C ALA A 75 32.61 25.16 11.36
N ALA A 76 33.51 24.96 10.39
CA ALA A 76 33.73 25.91 9.29
C ALA A 76 32.66 25.80 8.17
N ILE A 77 32.05 24.62 7.99
CA ILE A 77 31.07 24.36 6.93
C ILE A 77 29.68 24.90 7.30
N VAL A 78 29.34 24.94 8.59
CA VAL A 78 28.05 25.46 9.06
C VAL A 78 28.00 26.99 9.08
N GLY A 79 29.14 27.66 9.22
CA GLY A 79 29.23 29.13 9.18
C GLY A 79 29.09 29.75 7.78
N GLY A 80 29.46 29.02 6.72
CA GLY A 80 29.41 29.51 5.34
C GLY A 80 28.01 29.54 4.73
N CYS A 81 27.10 28.67 5.17
CA CYS A 81 25.76 28.54 4.59
C CYS A 81 24.75 29.57 5.12
N VAL A 82 25.04 30.28 6.22
CA VAL A 82 24.15 31.28 6.82
C VAL A 82 24.35 32.67 6.22
N ALA A 83 25.52 32.95 5.64
CA ALA A 83 25.82 34.25 5.00
C ALA A 83 25.26 34.39 3.57
N TYR A 84 24.94 33.28 2.88
CA TYR A 84 24.42 33.32 1.50
C TYR A 84 22.89 33.49 1.41
N ALA A 85 22.17 33.36 2.53
CA ALA A 85 20.72 33.50 2.59
C ALA A 85 20.23 34.93 2.90
N LEU A 86 21.15 35.90 3.10
CA LEU A 86 20.85 37.25 3.55
C LEU A 86 21.18 38.37 2.54
N LEU A 87 21.61 38.03 1.32
CA LEU A 87 21.96 39.01 0.27
C LEU A 87 21.14 38.89 -1.02
N ALA A 88 20.09 38.07 -1.03
CA ALA A 88 19.14 37.98 -2.14
C ALA A 88 17.77 38.58 -1.75
N THR A 89 17.73 39.89 -1.52
CA THR A 89 16.49 40.66 -1.47
C THR A 89 16.53 41.75 -2.53
N SER A 90 15.62 41.67 -3.51
CA SER A 90 14.82 42.81 -4.02
C SER A 90 14.17 42.47 -5.36
N SER A 91 12.95 41.92 -5.30
CA SER A 91 11.97 42.15 -6.35
C SER A 91 10.60 42.27 -5.70
N THR A 92 10.18 43.53 -5.55
CA THR A 92 8.81 43.92 -5.22
C THR A 92 7.88 43.39 -6.31
N ILE A 93 7.06 42.39 -5.98
CA ILE A 93 5.95 41.96 -6.84
C ILE A 93 4.68 42.60 -6.31
N THR A 94 4.13 43.50 -7.13
CA THR A 94 2.84 44.15 -6.95
C THR A 94 1.72 43.11 -7.00
N THR A 95 1.07 42.84 -5.86
CA THR A 95 -0.12 41.99 -5.79
C THR A 95 -1.30 42.71 -6.44
N THR A 96 -1.62 42.35 -7.68
CA THR A 96 -2.89 42.71 -8.32
C THR A 96 -3.86 41.55 -8.09
N THR A 97 -4.87 41.76 -7.26
CA THR A 97 -5.95 40.80 -7.03
C THR A 97 -6.90 40.83 -8.23
N THR A 98 -6.72 39.91 -9.17
CA THR A 98 -7.70 39.65 -10.23
C THR A 98 -8.60 38.51 -9.78
N THR A 99 -9.86 38.82 -9.46
CA THR A 99 -10.91 37.83 -9.18
C THR A 99 -11.33 37.19 -10.51
N THR A 100 -10.86 35.97 -10.78
CA THR A 100 -11.34 35.14 -11.88
C THR A 100 -12.42 34.20 -11.35
N THR A 101 -13.66 34.44 -11.75
CA THR A 101 -14.80 33.54 -11.50
C THR A 101 -14.72 32.37 -12.47
N THR A 102 -14.35 31.18 -11.99
CA THR A 102 -14.41 29.93 -12.75
C THR A 102 -15.75 29.25 -12.51
N THR A 103 -16.59 29.19 -13.53
CA THR A 103 -17.87 28.46 -13.51
C THR A 103 -17.61 26.99 -13.78
N THR A 104 -17.64 26.16 -12.74
CA THR A 104 -17.56 24.69 -12.86
C THR A 104 -18.98 24.12 -13.03
N THR A 105 -19.30 23.58 -14.20
CA THR A 105 -20.51 22.78 -14.43
C THR A 105 -20.28 21.34 -13.99
N THR A 106 -20.74 21.01 -12.77
CA THR A 106 -20.87 19.63 -12.27
C THR A 106 -22.29 19.15 -12.57
N ALA A 107 -22.44 18.14 -13.42
CA ALA A 107 -23.72 17.48 -13.66
C ALA A 107 -23.91 16.33 -12.66
N THR A 108 -24.77 16.54 -11.67
CA THR A 108 -25.26 15.53 -10.72
C THR A 108 -26.64 15.08 -11.16
N THR A 109 -26.78 13.80 -11.54
CA THR A 109 -28.09 13.20 -11.83
C THR A 109 -28.69 12.66 -10.54
N THR A 110 -29.64 13.39 -9.96
CA THR A 110 -30.45 12.98 -8.82
C THR A 110 -31.77 12.38 -9.31
N THR A 111 -31.98 11.08 -9.09
CA THR A 111 -33.27 10.42 -9.29
C THR A 111 -34.21 10.82 -8.15
N THR A 112 -35.23 11.63 -8.46
CA THR A 112 -36.29 12.00 -7.51
C THR A 112 -37.53 11.17 -7.80
N THR A 113 -37.95 10.35 -6.84
CA THR A 113 -39.28 9.71 -6.82
C THR A 113 -40.24 10.68 -6.15
N THR A 114 -41.26 11.15 -6.86
CA THR A 114 -42.37 11.92 -6.27
C THR A 114 -43.68 11.21 -6.55
N THR A 115 -44.32 10.74 -5.48
CA THR A 115 -45.72 10.30 -5.47
C THR A 115 -46.59 11.54 -5.31
N THR A 116 -47.56 11.76 -6.20
CA THR A 116 -48.62 12.75 -5.99
C THR A 116 -49.95 12.13 -6.42
N THR A 117 -50.80 11.84 -5.43
CA THR A 117 -52.20 11.48 -5.61
C THR A 117 -52.97 12.75 -5.94
N THR A 118 -53.71 12.79 -7.04
CA THR A 118 -54.75 13.80 -7.27
C THR A 118 -56.03 13.13 -7.73
N THR A 119 -57.05 13.22 -6.89
CA THR A 119 -58.42 12.83 -7.18
C THR A 119 -59.09 14.00 -7.90
N THR A 120 -59.62 13.77 -9.09
CA THR A 120 -60.61 14.69 -9.70
C THR A 120 -61.67 13.90 -10.45
N THR A 121 -62.91 14.11 -10.04
CA THR A 121 -64.11 13.49 -10.59
C THR A 121 -64.76 14.44 -11.60
N SER A 122 -65.17 13.88 -12.74
CA SER A 122 -66.45 14.11 -13.44
C SER A 122 -66.43 14.62 -14.90
N THR A 123 -67.31 13.93 -15.63
CA THR A 123 -68.03 14.24 -16.88
C THR A 123 -67.38 13.98 -18.24
N THR A 124 -68.12 13.18 -18.99
CA THR A 124 -67.75 12.38 -20.14
C THR A 124 -68.30 13.02 -21.41
N THR A 125 -67.49 13.12 -22.47
CA THR A 125 -67.98 13.07 -23.86
C THR A 125 -67.03 12.21 -24.66
N THR A 126 -67.38 10.93 -24.81
CA THR A 126 -66.53 9.91 -25.41
C THR A 126 -66.45 10.09 -26.93
N THR A 127 -65.31 10.59 -27.42
CA THR A 127 -64.90 10.41 -28.83
C THR A 127 -63.85 9.31 -28.88
N THR A 128 -64.24 8.10 -29.28
CA THR A 128 -63.34 6.94 -29.32
C THR A 128 -62.32 7.09 -30.46
N THR A 129 -61.07 7.40 -30.11
CA THR A 129 -59.93 7.34 -31.04
C THR A 129 -59.25 5.99 -30.86
N THR A 130 -59.01 5.25 -31.94
CA THR A 130 -58.28 3.97 -31.89
C THR A 130 -56.86 4.21 -32.39
N THR A 131 -55.89 3.99 -31.51
CA THR A 131 -54.46 4.03 -31.83
C THR A 131 -53.91 2.61 -31.82
N THR A 132 -53.19 2.23 -32.86
CA THR A 132 -52.48 0.95 -32.94
C THR A 132 -51.01 1.22 -33.14
N THR A 133 -50.17 0.66 -32.26
CA THR A 133 -48.71 0.76 -32.32
C THR A 133 -48.14 -0.62 -32.57
N THR A 134 -47.27 -0.75 -33.57
CA THR A 134 -46.53 -1.98 -33.88
C THR A 134 -45.04 -1.68 -33.82
N THR A 135 -44.30 -2.47 -33.06
CA THR A 135 -42.83 -2.37 -32.97
C THR A 135 -42.21 -3.64 -33.56
N THR A 136 -41.21 -3.47 -34.42
CA THR A 136 -40.43 -4.56 -35.00
C THR A 136 -38.95 -4.30 -34.73
N THR A 137 -38.29 -5.25 -34.09
CA THR A 137 -36.84 -5.20 -33.81
C THR A 137 -36.14 -6.31 -34.58
N THR A 138 -35.06 -5.96 -35.26
CA THR A 138 -34.20 -6.90 -35.99
C THR A 138 -32.77 -6.71 -35.51
N THR A 139 -32.14 -7.79 -35.05
CA THR A 139 -30.73 -7.80 -34.63
C THR A 139 -29.94 -8.68 -35.57
N THR A 140 -28.81 -8.17 -36.06
CA THR A 140 -27.87 -8.90 -36.90
C THR A 140 -26.50 -8.85 -36.23
N THR A 141 -25.93 -10.02 -35.97
CA THR A 141 -24.58 -10.17 -35.41
C THR A 141 -23.67 -10.79 -36.45
N THR A 142 -22.53 -10.15 -36.70
CA THR A 142 -21.48 -10.66 -37.58
C THR A 142 -20.20 -10.78 -36.79
N THR A 143 -19.64 -11.99 -36.74
CA THR A 143 -18.36 -12.27 -36.10
C THR A 143 -17.34 -12.62 -37.18
N THR A 144 -16.21 -11.94 -37.16
CA THR A 144 -15.07 -12.24 -38.04
C THR A 144 -13.88 -12.57 -37.16
N THR A 145 -13.37 -13.78 -37.32
CA THR A 145 -12.17 -14.25 -36.65
C THR A 145 -11.04 -14.36 -37.66
N THR A 146 -9.91 -13.71 -37.38
CA THR A 146 -8.71 -13.82 -38.19
C THR A 146 -7.62 -14.46 -37.36
N THR A 147 -7.08 -15.58 -37.85
CA THR A 147 -6.09 -16.38 -37.13
C THR A 147 -4.73 -16.28 -37.82
N THR A 148 -3.76 -15.72 -37.08
CA THR A 148 -2.31 -15.78 -37.36
C THR A 148 -1.58 -16.11 -36.05
N THR A 149 -0.38 -15.59 -35.78
CA THR A 149 0.32 -15.71 -34.47
C THR A 149 -0.46 -15.09 -33.30
N THR A 150 -1.50 -14.30 -33.60
CA THR A 150 -2.45 -13.72 -32.65
C THR A 150 -3.86 -14.00 -33.15
N THR A 151 -4.79 -14.32 -32.23
CA THR A 151 -6.21 -14.50 -32.58
C THR A 151 -6.94 -13.18 -32.35
N THR A 152 -7.44 -12.58 -33.41
CA THR A 152 -8.29 -11.38 -33.31
C THR A 152 -9.72 -11.76 -33.66
N THR A 153 -10.63 -11.57 -32.71
CA THR A 153 -12.06 -11.77 -32.90
C THR A 153 -12.76 -10.42 -32.87
N THR A 154 -13.38 -10.03 -33.98
CA THR A 154 -14.22 -8.83 -34.04
C THR A 154 -15.67 -9.26 -34.14
N THR A 155 -16.48 -8.85 -33.17
CA THR A 155 -17.94 -9.06 -33.16
C THR A 155 -18.63 -7.72 -33.36
N THR A 156 -19.43 -7.61 -34.41
CA THR A 156 -20.27 -6.44 -34.67
C THR A 156 -21.74 -6.84 -34.55
N THR A 157 -22.46 -6.20 -33.63
CA THR A 157 -23.91 -6.40 -33.45
C THR A 157 -24.63 -5.12 -33.85
N THR A 158 -25.54 -5.23 -34.82
CA THR A 158 -26.40 -4.12 -35.26
C THR A 158 -27.84 -4.46 -34.90
N THR A 159 -28.47 -3.62 -34.10
CA THR A 159 -29.90 -3.73 -33.75
C THR A 159 -30.65 -2.57 -34.36
N THR A 160 -31.67 -2.87 -35.17
CA THR A 160 -32.57 -1.88 -35.75
C THR A 160 -33.97 -2.09 -35.19
N THR A 161 -34.52 -1.06 -34.54
CA THR A 161 -35.90 -1.07 -34.05
C THR A 161 -36.72 -0.05 -34.82
N THR A 162 -37.83 -0.50 -35.42
CA THR A 162 -38.80 0.39 -36.08
C THR A 162 -40.13 0.32 -35.35
N THR A 163 -40.61 1.47 -34.87
CA THR A 163 -41.92 1.61 -34.26
C THR A 163 -42.82 2.41 -35.18
N THR A 164 -43.96 1.82 -35.55
CA THR A 164 -44.98 2.47 -36.39
C THR A 164 -46.25 2.66 -35.59
N THR A 165 -46.69 3.91 -35.46
CA THR A 165 -47.94 4.27 -34.78
C THR A 165 -48.94 4.78 -35.81
N THR A 166 -50.11 4.14 -35.87
CA THR A 166 -51.20 4.55 -36.75
C THR A 166 -52.39 5.00 -35.92
N THR A 167 -52.84 6.23 -36.14
CA THR A 167 -54.00 6.78 -35.43
C THR A 167 -55.15 7.01 -36.42
N LYS A 168 -56.31 6.42 -36.14
CA LYS A 168 -57.53 6.59 -36.94
C LYS A 168 -58.59 7.33 -36.12
N LYS A 169 -59.03 8.50 -36.59
CA LYS A 169 -60.20 9.23 -36.05
C LYS A 169 -61.47 8.87 -36.83
N LYS A 170 -62.58 8.60 -36.14
CA LYS A 170 -63.92 8.42 -36.75
C LYS A 170 -64.76 9.71 -36.63
N LYS A 171 -64.71 10.58 -37.64
CA LYS A 171 -65.84 11.47 -38.03
C LYS A 171 -65.60 12.07 -39.42
N LYS A 172 -66.65 12.07 -40.27
CA LYS A 172 -66.91 12.57 -41.66
C LYS A 172 -65.78 12.96 -42.66
N THR A 173 -64.50 13.01 -42.28
CA THR A 173 -63.34 13.09 -43.17
C THR A 173 -62.28 12.11 -42.66
N LYS A 174 -62.12 10.99 -43.36
CA LYS A 174 -61.27 9.86 -42.95
C LYS A 174 -59.79 10.18 -43.18
N LYS A 175 -59.15 10.93 -42.28
CA LYS A 175 -57.69 11.15 -42.32
C LYS A 175 -57.00 10.14 -41.40
N THR A 176 -56.23 9.23 -41.99
CA THR A 176 -55.33 8.31 -41.28
C THR A 176 -53.96 8.95 -41.26
N THR A 177 -53.33 9.02 -40.08
CA THR A 177 -51.95 9.50 -39.95
C THR A 177 -51.11 8.34 -39.41
N THR A 178 -50.04 8.01 -40.14
CA THR A 178 -49.09 6.96 -39.77
C THR A 178 -47.73 7.62 -39.60
N THR A 179 -47.11 7.43 -38.43
CA THR A 179 -45.76 7.91 -38.16
C THR A 179 -44.89 6.71 -37.83
N SER A 180 -43.77 6.56 -38.54
CA SER A 180 -42.76 5.52 -38.29
C SER A 180 -41.46 6.15 -37.85
N VAL A 181 -40.90 5.65 -36.75
CA VAL A 181 -39.58 6.05 -36.22
C VAL A 181 -38.70 4.80 -36.21
N THR A 182 -37.52 4.91 -36.83
CA THR A 182 -36.53 3.84 -36.87
C THR A 182 -35.26 4.29 -36.14
N THR A 183 -34.79 3.47 -35.22
CA THR A 183 -33.55 3.68 -34.48
C THR A 183 -32.61 2.50 -34.71
N THR A 184 -31.38 2.76 -35.15
CA THR A 184 -30.34 1.75 -35.35
C THR A 184 -29.19 2.00 -34.38
N THR A 185 -28.80 0.96 -33.66
CA THR A 185 -27.64 0.97 -32.74
C THR A 185 -26.67 -0.10 -33.18
N THR A 186 -25.41 0.27 -33.42
CA THR A 186 -24.32 -0.64 -33.76
C THR A 186 -23.28 -0.64 -32.66
N THR A 187 -22.93 -1.83 -32.17
CA THR A 187 -21.87 -2.03 -31.16
C THR A 187 -20.81 -2.97 -31.75
N THR A 188 -19.55 -2.55 -31.72
CA THR A 188 -18.41 -3.34 -32.19
C THR A 188 -17.47 -3.61 -31.02
N THR A 189 -17.12 -4.89 -30.82
CA THR A 189 -16.18 -5.33 -29.80
C THR A 189 -15.05 -6.12 -30.47
N THR A 190 -13.80 -5.73 -30.23
CA THR A 190 -12.62 -6.42 -30.74
C THR A 190 -11.83 -7.01 -29.57
N THR A 191 -11.58 -8.31 -29.62
CA THR A 191 -10.78 -9.03 -28.63
C THR A 191 -9.56 -9.65 -29.30
N THR A 192 -8.38 -9.36 -28.75
CA THR A 192 -7.10 -9.85 -29.26
C THR A 192 -6.47 -10.76 -28.21
N THR A 193 -6.27 -12.04 -28.51
CA THR A 193 -5.63 -13.01 -27.62
C THR A 193 -4.27 -13.44 -28.19
N ILE A 194 -3.20 -13.18 -27.43
CA ILE A 194 -1.84 -13.67 -27.71
C ILE A 194 -1.76 -15.12 -27.21
N GLY A 195 -1.12 -16.00 -28.00
CA GLY A 195 -1.08 -17.46 -27.78
C GLY A 195 -0.29 -17.95 -26.56
N GLU A 196 0.25 -17.05 -25.73
CA GLU A 196 0.76 -17.38 -24.39
C GLU A 196 0.08 -16.48 -23.37
N THR A 197 -0.62 -17.09 -22.40
CA THR A 197 -1.11 -16.35 -21.23
C THR A 197 0.11 -15.83 -20.47
N GLN A 198 0.33 -14.52 -20.52
CA GLN A 198 1.35 -13.90 -19.67
C GLN A 198 0.89 -13.92 -18.22
N TRP A 199 1.80 -14.33 -17.36
CA TRP A 199 1.60 -14.32 -15.91
C TRP A 199 2.44 -13.21 -15.28
N SER A 200 2.00 -12.71 -14.14
CA SER A 200 2.78 -11.77 -13.35
C SER A 200 4.09 -12.38 -12.87
N ALA A 201 5.06 -11.53 -12.51
CA ALA A 201 6.32 -11.93 -11.94
C ALA A 201 6.57 -11.13 -10.65
N PHE A 202 7.05 -11.80 -9.61
CA PHE A 202 7.39 -11.15 -8.34
C PHE A 202 8.75 -11.61 -7.79
N TRP A 203 9.72 -10.69 -7.76
CA TRP A 203 11.04 -10.90 -7.17
C TRP A 203 11.14 -10.21 -5.81
N LEU A 204 11.14 -10.99 -4.73
CA LEU A 204 11.32 -10.49 -3.36
C LEU A 204 12.77 -10.12 -3.04
N PHE A 205 13.74 -10.75 -3.68
CA PHE A 205 15.15 -10.60 -3.34
C PHE A 205 15.57 -11.05 -1.93
N ASP A 206 14.80 -11.98 -1.33
CA ASP A 206 15.12 -12.66 -0.07
C ASP A 206 16.32 -13.62 -0.19
N ASN A 207 17.53 -13.06 -0.29
CA ASN A 207 18.83 -13.74 -0.49
C ASN A 207 18.99 -14.52 -1.79
N ASN A 208 18.09 -14.33 -2.75
CA ASN A 208 18.17 -14.96 -4.06
C ASN A 208 17.46 -14.09 -5.12
N CYS A 209 17.66 -14.41 -6.40
CA CYS A 209 17.02 -13.71 -7.52
C CYS A 209 15.88 -14.55 -8.15
N LEU A 210 15.37 -15.56 -7.44
CA LEU A 210 14.27 -16.38 -7.94
C LEU A 210 12.96 -15.59 -7.89
N GLU A 211 12.11 -15.88 -8.85
CA GLU A 211 10.75 -15.36 -8.92
C GLU A 211 9.80 -16.35 -8.23
N LEU A 212 8.74 -15.85 -7.61
CA LEU A 212 7.92 -16.65 -6.69
C LEU A 212 7.00 -17.68 -7.35
N PHE A 213 6.46 -17.42 -8.55
CA PHE A 213 5.27 -18.17 -9.01
C PHE A 213 5.38 -18.78 -10.41
N ASN A 214 5.97 -18.06 -11.35
CA ASN A 214 5.81 -18.25 -12.78
C ASN A 214 7.13 -18.50 -13.53
N ASN A 215 8.21 -18.75 -12.78
CA ASN A 215 9.55 -19.14 -13.25
C ASN A 215 10.23 -18.05 -14.12
N TYR A 216 9.93 -16.78 -13.88
CA TYR A 216 10.73 -15.67 -14.45
C TYR A 216 12.02 -15.46 -13.63
N ASN A 217 12.73 -16.54 -13.32
CA ASN A 217 13.88 -16.52 -12.43
C ASN A 217 15.00 -15.61 -12.97
N GLY A 218 15.48 -14.73 -12.10
CA GLY A 218 16.60 -13.84 -12.37
C GLY A 218 17.94 -14.54 -12.15
N VAL A 219 18.93 -14.13 -12.95
CA VAL A 219 20.32 -14.54 -12.82
C VAL A 219 21.15 -13.30 -12.47
N PRO A 220 21.78 -13.24 -11.29
CA PRO A 220 22.60 -12.10 -10.89
C PRO A 220 23.89 -11.99 -11.72
N ARG A 221 24.33 -10.75 -11.95
CA ARG A 221 25.57 -10.38 -12.66
C ARG A 221 26.37 -9.42 -11.80
N GLY A 222 27.69 -9.58 -11.78
CA GLY A 222 28.59 -8.77 -10.94
C GLY A 222 28.54 -9.10 -9.44
N ASN A 223 27.91 -10.22 -9.05
CA ASN A 223 27.78 -10.69 -7.66
C ASN A 223 27.19 -9.62 -6.70
N PRO A 224 25.96 -9.14 -6.94
CA PRO A 224 25.26 -8.27 -6.01
C PRO A 224 25.12 -8.93 -4.64
N THR A 225 25.13 -8.11 -3.59
CA THR A 225 24.93 -8.54 -2.21
C THR A 225 23.49 -8.28 -1.77
N TYR A 226 23.14 -8.72 -0.56
CA TYR A 226 21.81 -8.50 0.02
C TYR A 226 21.92 -7.65 1.29
N THR A 227 20.90 -6.84 1.53
CA THR A 227 20.76 -5.97 2.71
C THR A 227 19.37 -6.13 3.32
N THR A 228 19.05 -5.36 4.36
CA THR A 228 17.73 -5.37 4.99
C THR A 228 16.66 -4.85 4.02
N SER A 229 15.56 -5.59 3.93
CA SER A 229 14.36 -5.24 3.14
C SER A 229 13.70 -3.92 3.59
N VAL A 230 12.87 -3.34 2.72
CA VAL A 230 11.94 -2.24 3.06
C VAL A 230 11.04 -2.56 4.26
N LEU A 231 10.68 -3.83 4.43
CA LEU A 231 9.84 -4.30 5.53
C LEU A 231 10.62 -4.53 6.83
N GLY A 232 11.93 -4.29 6.84
CA GLY A 232 12.80 -4.57 7.99
C GLY A 232 12.99 -6.06 8.30
N HIS A 233 12.28 -6.95 7.61
CA HIS A 233 12.45 -8.41 7.63
C HIS A 233 12.54 -8.93 6.20
N GLY A 234 13.29 -10.02 5.98
CA GLY A 234 13.68 -10.42 4.63
C GLY A 234 14.86 -9.58 4.12
N ASN A 235 15.11 -9.63 2.81
CA ASN A 235 16.25 -8.98 2.19
C ASN A 235 15.90 -8.21 0.92
N ALA A 236 16.60 -7.10 0.73
CA ALA A 236 16.66 -6.38 -0.54
C ALA A 236 17.97 -6.71 -1.26
N ILE A 237 17.96 -6.67 -2.60
CA ILE A 237 19.20 -6.81 -3.39
C ILE A 237 19.91 -5.46 -3.47
N SER A 238 21.24 -5.48 -3.36
CA SER A 238 22.10 -4.31 -3.45
C SER A 238 22.93 -4.32 -4.73
N PHE A 239 22.83 -3.22 -5.47
CA PHE A 239 23.58 -2.96 -6.69
C PHE A 239 24.58 -1.84 -6.48
N THR A 240 25.83 -2.11 -6.87
CA THR A 240 26.91 -1.13 -6.98
C THR A 240 27.16 -0.86 -8.46
N ALA A 241 26.80 0.33 -8.92
CA ALA A 241 26.91 0.69 -10.34
C ALA A 241 28.35 0.59 -10.88
N ALA A 242 29.34 0.99 -10.07
CA ALA A 242 30.76 0.89 -10.41
C ALA A 242 31.27 -0.55 -10.60
N SER A 243 30.52 -1.55 -10.10
CA SER A 243 30.83 -2.97 -10.25
C SER A 243 29.95 -3.65 -11.31
N ALA A 244 29.20 -2.88 -12.10
CA ALA A 244 28.33 -3.38 -13.18
C ALA A 244 27.35 -4.47 -12.69
N GLN A 245 26.74 -4.26 -11.52
CA GLN A 245 25.86 -5.23 -10.88
C GLN A 245 24.41 -5.07 -11.34
N TYR A 246 23.76 -6.18 -11.67
CA TYR A 246 22.36 -6.23 -12.11
C TYR A 246 21.83 -7.67 -12.07
N VAL A 247 20.56 -7.86 -12.39
CA VAL A 247 19.93 -9.17 -12.60
C VAL A 247 19.41 -9.24 -14.03
N THR A 248 19.57 -10.40 -14.68
CA THR A 248 19.00 -10.66 -16.00
C THR A 248 17.95 -11.75 -15.92
N VAL A 249 16.84 -11.58 -16.62
CA VAL A 249 15.76 -12.57 -16.73
C VAL A 249 15.74 -13.05 -18.18
N THR A 250 16.29 -14.24 -18.42
CA THR A 250 16.46 -14.81 -19.77
C THR A 250 15.82 -16.19 -19.93
N VAL A 251 15.42 -16.83 -18.83
CA VAL A 251 14.87 -18.20 -18.86
C VAL A 251 13.44 -18.19 -19.42
N LYS A 252 12.63 -17.21 -19.02
CA LYS A 252 11.29 -16.99 -19.54
C LYS A 252 11.15 -15.52 -19.93
N GLN A 253 10.71 -15.27 -21.16
CA GLN A 253 10.60 -13.91 -21.68
C GLN A 253 9.45 -13.16 -21.02
N VAL A 254 9.72 -11.93 -20.59
CA VAL A 254 8.69 -10.94 -20.29
C VAL A 254 8.35 -10.21 -21.59
N ILE A 255 7.10 -10.28 -22.03
CA ILE A 255 6.63 -9.72 -23.30
C ILE A 255 5.95 -8.37 -23.02
N PHE A 256 6.45 -7.30 -23.64
CA PHE A 256 5.91 -5.94 -23.50
C PHE A 256 5.37 -5.38 -24.82
N ASN A 257 5.64 -6.03 -25.97
CA ASN A 257 5.34 -5.46 -27.27
C ASN A 257 3.83 -5.41 -27.52
N SER A 258 3.30 -4.22 -27.73
CA SER A 258 1.87 -3.99 -27.97
C SER A 258 0.98 -4.62 -26.90
N THR A 259 1.38 -4.54 -25.62
CA THR A 259 0.59 -4.98 -24.46
C THR A 259 0.45 -3.84 -23.43
N SER A 260 -0.57 -3.91 -22.58
CA SER A 260 -0.60 -3.11 -21.35
C SER A 260 0.27 -3.78 -20.30
N PHE A 261 0.94 -3.01 -19.46
CA PHE A 261 1.77 -3.54 -18.39
C PHE A 261 1.96 -2.56 -17.23
N THR A 262 2.38 -3.10 -16.10
CA THR A 262 2.88 -2.33 -14.96
C THR A 262 4.16 -2.99 -14.44
N ILE A 263 5.21 -2.20 -14.26
CA ILE A 263 6.44 -2.58 -13.56
C ILE A 263 6.51 -1.74 -12.30
N GLU A 264 6.71 -2.34 -11.14
CA GLU A 264 6.87 -1.60 -9.89
C GLU A 264 7.98 -2.19 -9.02
N ALA A 265 8.50 -1.37 -8.10
CA ALA A 265 9.57 -1.74 -7.20
C ALA A 265 9.59 -0.82 -5.98
N TRP A 266 10.12 -1.32 -4.86
CA TRP A 266 10.71 -0.46 -3.85
C TRP A 266 12.16 -0.15 -4.23
N ILE A 267 12.53 1.14 -4.20
CA ILE A 267 13.88 1.60 -4.49
C ILE A 267 14.48 2.35 -3.30
N TYR A 268 15.77 2.14 -3.05
CA TYR A 268 16.58 2.91 -2.11
C TYR A 268 17.83 3.42 -2.84
N PRO A 269 17.75 4.56 -3.53
CA PRO A 269 18.89 5.08 -4.27
C PRO A 269 19.94 5.65 -3.31
N ILE A 270 21.20 5.23 -3.47
CA ILE A 270 22.35 5.81 -2.73
C ILE A 270 23.09 6.87 -3.56
N ASN A 271 22.78 6.96 -4.85
CA ASN A 271 23.28 7.96 -5.77
C ASN A 271 22.16 8.32 -6.76
N LEU A 272 21.91 9.62 -6.94
CA LEU A 272 20.96 10.19 -7.90
C LEU A 272 21.64 11.27 -8.78
N ALA A 273 22.90 11.07 -9.15
CA ALA A 273 23.63 11.96 -10.05
C ALA A 273 22.85 12.28 -11.35
N SER A 274 23.31 13.28 -12.12
CA SER A 274 22.66 13.78 -13.35
C SER A 274 22.64 12.78 -14.53
N THR A 275 22.90 11.49 -14.30
CA THR A 275 22.90 10.42 -15.29
C THR A 275 21.73 9.47 -15.04
N ASP A 276 21.50 8.54 -15.97
CA ASP A 276 20.52 7.48 -15.78
C ASP A 276 21.04 6.42 -14.78
N PHE A 277 20.16 5.97 -13.89
CA PHE A 277 20.32 4.76 -13.07
C PHE A 277 19.14 3.83 -13.31
N GLY A 278 19.37 2.77 -14.09
CA GLY A 278 18.31 1.87 -14.57
C GLY A 278 17.74 0.98 -13.49
N ILE A 279 16.42 1.02 -13.30
CA ILE A 279 15.68 0.18 -12.34
C ILE A 279 15.23 -1.11 -13.04
N PHE A 280 14.67 -0.99 -14.24
CA PHE A 280 14.20 -2.11 -15.06
C PHE A 280 14.33 -1.74 -16.53
N GLY A 281 14.74 -2.69 -17.39
CA GLY A 281 14.93 -2.41 -18.80
C GLY A 281 14.74 -3.62 -19.71
N GLN A 282 14.22 -3.35 -20.91
CA GLN A 282 14.19 -4.27 -22.05
C GLN A 282 14.40 -3.46 -23.34
N CYS A 283 15.61 -3.54 -23.90
CA CYS A 283 16.01 -2.74 -25.04
C CYS A 283 16.52 -3.58 -26.19
N GLN A 284 15.87 -3.43 -27.34
CA GLN A 284 16.27 -4.05 -28.61
C GLN A 284 17.19 -3.13 -29.41
N ALA A 285 16.85 -1.84 -29.48
CA ALA A 285 17.59 -0.84 -30.24
C ALA A 285 17.46 0.53 -29.57
N ALA A 286 18.46 1.40 -29.74
CA ALA A 286 18.39 2.81 -29.34
C ALA A 286 17.49 3.59 -30.33
N SER A 287 16.20 3.27 -30.33
CA SER A 287 15.18 3.84 -31.22
C SER A 287 13.83 3.89 -30.51
N THR A 288 13.00 4.88 -30.86
CA THR A 288 11.66 5.05 -30.31
C THR A 288 10.83 3.78 -30.45
N ASN A 289 10.12 3.43 -29.38
CA ASN A 289 9.33 2.22 -29.21
C ASN A 289 10.14 0.91 -29.13
N LEU A 290 11.48 0.93 -29.21
CA LEU A 290 12.32 -0.27 -29.21
C LEU A 290 13.24 -0.39 -27.99
N CYS A 291 13.20 0.55 -27.04
CA CYS A 291 13.93 0.44 -25.78
C CYS A 291 13.11 0.91 -24.58
N LEU A 292 12.50 -0.06 -23.88
CA LEU A 292 11.83 0.15 -22.61
C LEU A 292 12.88 0.41 -21.54
N HIS A 293 12.81 1.58 -20.92
CA HIS A 293 13.60 1.93 -19.77
C HIS A 293 12.71 2.46 -18.66
N PHE A 294 12.94 1.96 -17.45
CA PHE A 294 12.45 2.53 -16.21
C PHE A 294 13.67 2.90 -15.38
N THR A 295 13.87 4.20 -15.15
CA THR A 295 15.13 4.73 -14.63
C THR A 295 14.87 5.90 -13.68
N THR A 296 15.89 6.26 -12.91
CA THR A 296 16.02 7.63 -12.40
C THR A 296 16.93 8.42 -13.34
N ARG A 297 16.66 9.72 -13.51
CA ARG A 297 17.49 10.67 -14.28
C ARG A 297 17.28 12.05 -13.66
N ASN A 298 18.36 12.81 -13.44
CA ASN A 298 18.26 14.14 -12.82
C ASN A 298 17.40 14.17 -11.54
N VAL A 299 17.58 13.17 -10.67
CA VAL A 299 16.87 13.05 -9.40
C VAL A 299 15.35 12.78 -9.54
N MET A 300 14.83 12.50 -10.74
CA MET A 300 13.40 12.23 -10.98
C MET A 300 13.20 10.84 -11.61
N LEU A 301 11.97 10.32 -11.55
CA LEU A 301 11.59 9.07 -12.22
C LEU A 301 11.34 9.31 -13.71
N TYR A 302 11.75 8.34 -14.52
CA TYR A 302 11.45 8.32 -15.95
C TYR A 302 11.03 6.92 -16.36
N CYS A 303 9.98 6.85 -17.17
CA CYS A 303 9.69 5.64 -17.94
C CYS A 303 9.49 6.01 -19.40
N GLY A 304 10.09 5.24 -20.30
CA GLY A 304 10.03 5.56 -21.72
C GLY A 304 10.33 4.38 -22.58
N PHE A 305 10.01 4.52 -23.86
CA PHE A 305 10.38 3.59 -24.92
C PHE A 305 11.46 4.21 -25.82
N TYR A 306 12.43 4.91 -25.22
CA TYR A 306 13.61 5.59 -25.78
C TYR A 306 13.52 7.13 -25.86
N ALA A 307 12.66 7.69 -26.71
CA ALA A 307 12.58 9.14 -26.96
C ALA A 307 11.16 9.69 -26.74
N ASN A 308 10.38 8.98 -25.93
CA ASN A 308 8.98 9.28 -25.59
C ASN A 308 8.75 9.11 -24.09
N ASP A 309 9.76 9.48 -23.31
CA ASP A 309 9.79 9.26 -21.87
C ASP A 309 8.75 10.13 -21.18
N VAL A 310 7.95 9.53 -20.30
CA VAL A 310 7.24 10.26 -19.27
C VAL A 310 8.22 10.56 -18.13
N ALA A 311 8.32 11.85 -17.78
CA ALA A 311 9.08 12.31 -16.63
C ALA A 311 8.14 12.49 -15.43
N GLY A 312 8.62 12.10 -14.26
CA GLY A 312 8.05 12.49 -12.98
C GLY A 312 8.24 13.98 -12.70
N SER A 313 7.54 14.49 -11.70
CA SER A 313 7.63 15.89 -11.28
C SER A 313 8.24 16.05 -9.88
N THR A 314 8.40 14.95 -9.14
CA THR A 314 8.94 14.95 -7.79
C THR A 314 10.41 14.53 -7.77
N THR A 315 11.24 15.29 -7.06
CA THR A 315 12.63 14.91 -6.78
C THR A 315 12.68 13.78 -5.76
N LEU A 316 13.35 12.69 -6.10
CA LEU A 316 13.63 11.57 -5.20
C LEU A 316 14.69 11.95 -4.16
N THR A 317 14.53 11.43 -2.95
CA THR A 317 15.51 11.60 -1.87
C THR A 317 16.43 10.39 -1.82
N MET A 318 17.74 10.63 -1.81
CA MET A 318 18.71 9.55 -1.57
C MET A 318 18.58 8.99 -0.15
N ASN A 319 18.97 7.73 0.03
CA ASN A 319 18.99 7.05 1.31
C ASN A 319 17.60 6.92 1.97
N GLN A 320 16.55 6.82 1.14
CA GLN A 320 15.18 6.61 1.58
C GLN A 320 14.48 5.61 0.65
N TRP A 321 13.67 4.73 1.23
CA TRP A 321 12.81 3.85 0.45
C TRP A 321 11.69 4.65 -0.20
N SER A 322 11.40 4.36 -1.46
CA SER A 322 10.23 4.87 -2.18
C SER A 322 9.65 3.75 -3.04
N HIS A 323 8.33 3.64 -3.07
CA HIS A 323 7.65 2.76 -4.02
C HIS A 323 7.50 3.49 -5.35
N VAL A 324 7.85 2.83 -6.45
CA VAL A 324 7.85 3.45 -7.78
C VAL A 324 7.24 2.50 -8.79
N ALA A 325 6.55 3.04 -9.81
CA ALA A 325 6.05 2.22 -10.90
C ALA A 325 6.17 2.92 -12.26
N CYS A 326 6.37 2.11 -13.30
CA CYS A 326 6.10 2.47 -14.69
C CYS A 326 4.86 1.70 -15.16
N LEU A 327 3.88 2.44 -15.68
CA LEU A 327 2.64 1.88 -16.19
C LEU A 327 2.45 2.29 -17.66
N TYR A 328 1.97 1.35 -18.47
CA TYR A 328 1.47 1.62 -19.81
C TYR A 328 0.13 0.90 -20.05
N ASP A 329 -0.88 1.63 -20.49
CA ASP A 329 -2.17 1.08 -20.91
C ASP A 329 -2.33 1.21 -22.43
N LEU A 330 -2.30 0.07 -23.12
CA LEU A 330 -2.47 -0.01 -24.57
C LEU A 330 -3.83 0.53 -25.04
N SER A 331 -4.89 0.36 -24.25
CA SER A 331 -6.24 0.73 -24.68
C SER A 331 -6.42 2.24 -24.81
N THR A 332 -5.66 3.00 -24.04
CA THR A 332 -5.70 4.47 -23.98
C THR A 332 -4.42 5.13 -24.48
N GLY A 333 -3.33 4.36 -24.64
CA GLY A 333 -1.98 4.88 -24.88
C GLY A 333 -1.35 5.57 -23.68
N LEU A 334 -1.97 5.46 -22.49
CA LEU A 334 -1.55 6.17 -21.29
C LEU A 334 -0.24 5.58 -20.75
N GLN A 335 0.81 6.41 -20.66
CA GLN A 335 2.07 6.08 -20.00
C GLN A 335 2.24 6.95 -18.76
N GLN A 336 2.63 6.32 -17.64
CA GLN A 336 2.73 6.97 -16.35
C GLN A 336 3.95 6.51 -15.57
N VAL A 337 4.50 7.43 -14.78
CA VAL A 337 5.35 7.11 -13.63
C VAL A 337 4.60 7.42 -12.34
N TRP A 338 4.76 6.55 -11.36
CA TRP A 338 4.11 6.63 -10.06
C TRP A 338 5.16 6.68 -8.96
N LEU A 339 4.91 7.50 -7.94
CA LEU A 339 5.74 7.62 -6.75
C LEU A 339 4.86 7.47 -5.51
N ASN A 340 5.20 6.50 -4.65
CA ASN A 340 4.50 6.19 -3.40
C ASN A 340 2.99 6.00 -3.57
N GLY A 341 2.59 5.35 -4.67
CA GLY A 341 1.20 5.02 -4.96
C GLY A 341 0.38 6.15 -5.60
N VAL A 342 1.01 7.28 -5.95
CA VAL A 342 0.37 8.42 -6.60
C VAL A 342 1.03 8.69 -7.95
N VAL A 343 0.25 9.14 -8.95
CA VAL A 343 0.77 9.55 -10.26
C VAL A 343 1.76 10.71 -10.06
N ASP A 344 2.99 10.54 -10.54
CA ASP A 344 4.02 11.59 -10.49
C ASP A 344 4.23 12.26 -11.87
N GLY A 345 3.90 11.56 -12.95
CA GLY A 345 3.97 12.05 -14.32
C GLY A 345 3.11 11.21 -15.27
N SER A 346 2.54 11.84 -16.30
CA SER A 346 1.64 11.18 -17.25
C SER A 346 1.63 11.86 -18.61
N HIS A 347 1.55 11.06 -19.67
CA HIS A 347 1.21 11.50 -21.02
C HIS A 347 0.69 10.32 -21.86
N THR A 348 0.36 10.56 -23.13
CA THR A 348 0.00 9.49 -24.07
C THR A 348 1.11 9.26 -25.09
N THR A 349 1.34 7.99 -25.44
CA THR A 349 2.34 7.60 -26.43
C THR A 349 1.89 6.35 -27.20
N THR A 350 2.57 6.06 -28.30
CA THR A 350 2.47 4.78 -29.01
C THR A 350 3.05 3.64 -28.17
N PRO A 351 2.60 2.39 -28.39
CA PRO A 351 3.06 1.24 -27.62
C PRO A 351 4.53 0.94 -27.83
N PHE A 352 5.12 0.26 -26.84
CA PHE A 352 6.38 -0.43 -27.01
C PHE A 352 6.24 -1.51 -28.09
N GLN A 353 7.21 -1.61 -28.98
CA GLN A 353 7.25 -2.50 -30.14
C GLN A 353 8.44 -3.45 -30.12
N GLY A 354 9.37 -3.27 -29.16
CA GLY A 354 10.57 -4.10 -29.07
C GLY A 354 10.24 -5.56 -28.75
N VAL A 355 10.92 -6.48 -29.43
CA VAL A 355 10.76 -7.94 -29.26
C VAL A 355 11.94 -8.59 -28.55
N SER A 356 12.82 -7.79 -27.95
CA SER A 356 13.96 -8.29 -27.18
C SER A 356 13.48 -9.20 -26.05
N THR A 357 14.17 -10.31 -25.84
CA THR A 357 13.88 -11.23 -24.73
C THR A 357 14.70 -10.92 -23.48
N ALA A 358 15.73 -10.08 -23.62
CA ALA A 358 16.65 -9.74 -22.54
C ALA A 358 16.03 -8.69 -21.61
N THR A 359 15.46 -9.15 -20.51
CA THR A 359 14.94 -8.29 -19.43
C THR A 359 16.01 -8.13 -18.36
N THR A 360 16.14 -6.92 -17.82
CA THR A 360 17.15 -6.57 -16.83
C THR A 360 16.51 -5.82 -15.66
N ILE A 361 16.96 -6.13 -14.44
CA ILE A 361 16.58 -5.48 -13.18
C ILE A 361 17.86 -4.91 -12.56
N GLY A 362 17.83 -3.66 -12.14
CA GLY A 362 19.01 -2.93 -11.67
C GLY A 362 19.94 -2.46 -12.80
N MET A 363 19.48 -2.49 -14.05
CA MET A 363 20.20 -1.93 -15.20
C MET A 363 19.22 -1.58 -16.32
N VAL A 364 19.57 -0.60 -17.15
CA VAL A 364 19.07 -0.45 -18.52
C VAL A 364 20.27 -0.51 -19.46
N SER A 365 20.26 -1.46 -20.41
CA SER A 365 21.27 -1.56 -21.47
C SER A 365 20.75 -0.89 -22.72
N TYR A 366 21.26 0.29 -23.05
CA TYR A 366 21.05 0.82 -24.39
C TYR A 366 22.06 0.13 -25.30
N PRO A 367 21.67 -0.42 -26.46
CA PRO A 367 22.58 -1.08 -27.40
C PRO A 367 23.49 -0.09 -28.16
N MET A 368 24.24 0.68 -27.38
CA MET A 368 25.31 1.67 -27.60
C MET A 368 26.31 1.43 -26.43
N PRO A 369 27.52 2.02 -26.34
CA PRO A 369 28.53 1.52 -25.39
C PRO A 369 28.21 1.69 -23.89
N ASN A 370 27.04 2.24 -23.52
CA ASN A 370 26.71 2.62 -22.16
C ASN A 370 25.58 1.75 -21.58
N ASN A 371 25.90 1.06 -20.48
CA ASN A 371 24.92 0.46 -19.59
C ASN A 371 24.73 1.38 -18.38
N TYR A 372 23.48 1.59 -17.99
CA TYR A 372 23.14 2.42 -16.84
C TYR A 372 22.67 1.53 -15.70
N TYR A 373 23.59 1.25 -14.79
CA TYR A 373 23.38 0.40 -13.63
C TYR A 373 22.71 1.18 -12.51
N PHE A 374 21.80 0.53 -11.78
CA PHE A 374 21.31 1.09 -10.53
C PHE A 374 22.43 1.18 -9.49
N ASN A 375 22.35 2.19 -8.62
CA ASN A 375 23.24 2.30 -7.47
C ASN A 375 22.40 2.48 -6.21
N GLY A 376 22.20 1.39 -5.48
CA GLY A 376 21.28 1.36 -4.35
C GLY A 376 20.68 -0.02 -4.11
N TYR A 377 19.52 -0.04 -3.46
CA TYR A 377 18.80 -1.27 -3.14
C TYR A 377 17.48 -1.35 -3.90
N LEU A 378 17.14 -2.54 -4.39
CA LEU A 378 15.82 -2.87 -4.93
C LEU A 378 15.17 -3.94 -4.06
N ASP A 379 13.87 -3.83 -3.88
CA ASP A 379 13.07 -4.80 -3.15
C ASP A 379 11.69 -4.92 -3.80
N GLN A 380 11.08 -6.09 -3.66
CA GLN A 380 9.76 -6.42 -4.16
C GLN A 380 9.48 -5.93 -5.59
N VAL A 381 10.33 -6.30 -6.56
CA VAL A 381 10.12 -5.92 -7.97
C VAL A 381 9.00 -6.77 -8.55
N ARG A 382 8.01 -6.14 -9.19
CA ARG A 382 6.88 -6.83 -9.83
C ARG A 382 6.72 -6.44 -11.30
N TYR A 383 6.25 -7.40 -12.08
CA TYR A 383 5.71 -7.19 -13.41
C TYR A 383 4.27 -7.72 -13.46
N GLU A 384 3.34 -6.89 -13.91
CA GLU A 384 1.96 -7.26 -14.20
C GLU A 384 1.68 -7.08 -15.70
N PRO A 385 1.12 -8.09 -16.39
CA PRO A 385 0.80 -8.03 -17.82
C PRO A 385 -0.50 -7.26 -18.11
N ARG A 386 -0.72 -6.18 -17.36
CA ARG A 386 -1.85 -5.25 -17.45
C ARG A 386 -1.50 -3.91 -16.81
N ALA A 387 -2.26 -2.88 -17.16
CA ALA A 387 -2.27 -1.65 -16.40
C ALA A 387 -2.99 -1.89 -15.05
N LYS A 388 -2.30 -1.65 -13.93
CA LYS A 388 -2.89 -1.69 -12.59
C LYS A 388 -3.76 -0.46 -12.37
N SER A 389 -4.80 -0.60 -11.55
CA SER A 389 -5.59 0.55 -11.09
C SER A 389 -4.82 1.38 -10.06
N GLU A 390 -5.25 2.62 -9.85
CA GLU A 390 -4.66 3.51 -8.82
C GLU A 390 -4.75 2.89 -7.43
N TYR A 391 -5.85 2.19 -7.13
CA TYR A 391 -6.05 1.51 -5.85
C TYR A 391 -5.05 0.38 -5.61
N GLU A 392 -4.75 -0.40 -6.65
CA GLU A 392 -3.75 -1.48 -6.54
C GLU A 392 -2.34 -0.91 -6.34
N LEU A 393 -1.97 0.15 -7.06
CA LEU A 393 -0.68 0.82 -6.89
C LEU A 393 -0.54 1.51 -5.52
N LEU A 394 -1.63 2.11 -5.03
CA LEU A 394 -1.66 2.68 -3.69
C LEU A 394 -1.53 1.62 -2.61
N ASN A 395 -2.19 0.47 -2.76
CA ASN A 395 -2.08 -0.64 -1.81
C ASN A 395 -0.67 -1.21 -1.80
N ASP A 396 -0.06 -1.46 -2.96
CA ASP A 396 1.30 -1.99 -3.01
C ASP A 396 2.33 -1.04 -2.39
N ALA A 397 2.07 0.27 -2.48
CA ALA A 397 2.91 1.30 -1.87
C ALA A 397 2.68 1.54 -0.37
N THR A 398 1.47 1.26 0.17
CA THR A 398 1.08 1.75 1.50
C THR A 398 0.44 0.72 2.43
N LEU A 399 -0.15 -0.35 1.90
CA LEU A 399 -0.87 -1.34 2.69
C LEU A 399 0.13 -2.26 3.39
N CYS A 400 0.15 -2.21 4.72
CA CYS A 400 1.03 -3.08 5.51
C CYS A 400 0.51 -4.53 5.56
N ALA A 401 -0.78 -4.71 5.88
CA ALA A 401 -1.44 -6.00 5.93
C ALA A 401 -2.96 -5.83 5.79
N TYR A 402 -3.64 -6.84 5.23
CA TYR A 402 -5.09 -6.90 5.09
C TYR A 402 -5.60 -8.31 5.39
N TYR A 403 -6.54 -8.43 6.32
CA TYR A 403 -7.15 -9.70 6.69
C TYR A 403 -8.65 -9.65 6.42
N SER A 404 -9.11 -10.34 5.37
CA SER A 404 -10.54 -10.39 5.01
C SER A 404 -11.35 -11.24 5.97
N PHE A 405 -10.72 -12.26 6.57
CA PHE A 405 -11.35 -13.31 7.37
C PHE A 405 -12.37 -14.18 6.62
N ASP A 406 -12.43 -14.04 5.31
CA ASP A 406 -13.31 -14.84 4.47
C ASP A 406 -12.89 -16.31 4.46
N GLY A 407 -13.86 -17.21 4.65
CA GLY A 407 -13.62 -18.65 4.80
C GLY A 407 -12.84 -19.02 6.06
N GLY A 408 -12.72 -18.12 7.04
CA GLY A 408 -11.87 -18.31 8.22
C GLY A 408 -10.37 -18.07 7.96
N SER A 409 -10.01 -17.49 6.81
CA SER A 409 -8.62 -17.20 6.47
C SER A 409 -8.00 -16.21 7.45
N ILE A 410 -6.83 -16.55 7.97
CA ILE A 410 -5.99 -15.66 8.78
C ILE A 410 -4.71 -15.24 8.04
N PHE A 411 -4.69 -15.46 6.73
CA PHE A 411 -3.60 -15.05 5.85
C PHE A 411 -3.75 -13.58 5.44
N ASP A 412 -2.60 -12.93 5.27
CA ASP A 412 -2.52 -11.56 4.75
C ASP A 412 -2.85 -11.57 3.26
N GLY A 413 -3.93 -10.88 2.89
CA GLY A 413 -4.30 -10.60 1.51
C GLY A 413 -3.66 -9.33 0.94
N GLY A 414 -2.81 -8.65 1.73
CA GLY A 414 -1.98 -7.53 1.29
C GLY A 414 -0.66 -7.98 0.65
N PRO A 415 0.21 -7.01 0.28
CA PRO A 415 1.40 -7.27 -0.53
C PRO A 415 2.57 -7.92 0.23
N ASN A 416 2.50 -8.02 1.57
CA ASN A 416 3.65 -8.30 2.43
C ASN A 416 3.64 -9.70 3.08
N GLY A 417 2.57 -10.47 2.92
CA GLY A 417 2.49 -11.85 3.42
C GLY A 417 2.59 -11.98 4.94
N ILE A 418 2.16 -10.97 5.71
CA ILE A 418 2.25 -10.93 7.17
C ILE A 418 1.12 -11.78 7.79
N ASN A 419 1.25 -13.10 7.68
CA ASN A 419 0.22 -14.06 8.10
C ASN A 419 0.04 -14.10 9.63
N LEU A 420 -1.20 -14.24 10.08
CA LEU A 420 -1.53 -14.41 11.49
C LEU A 420 -1.52 -15.89 11.90
N THR A 421 -1.42 -16.13 13.20
CA THR A 421 -1.62 -17.41 13.88
C THR A 421 -2.71 -17.26 14.93
N SER A 422 -3.56 -18.27 15.09
CA SER A 422 -4.61 -18.27 16.10
C SER A 422 -4.17 -18.97 17.38
N SER A 423 -4.59 -18.42 18.53
CA SER A 423 -4.51 -19.06 19.83
C SER A 423 -5.91 -19.19 20.41
N GLY A 424 -6.28 -20.42 20.82
CA GLY A 424 -7.63 -20.74 21.27
C GLY A 424 -8.65 -20.85 20.14
N THR A 425 -9.93 -20.96 20.50
CA THR A 425 -11.02 -21.19 19.55
C THR A 425 -11.45 -19.89 18.88
N VAL A 426 -11.43 -19.89 17.55
CA VAL A 426 -11.95 -18.83 16.70
C VAL A 426 -12.94 -19.47 15.72
N THR A 427 -14.12 -18.86 15.55
CA THR A 427 -15.19 -19.43 14.73
C THR A 427 -15.59 -18.45 13.64
N THR A 428 -15.73 -18.96 12.42
CA THR A 428 -16.20 -18.15 11.29
C THR A 428 -17.71 -17.93 11.39
N ILE A 429 -18.14 -16.69 11.25
CA ILE A 429 -19.54 -16.25 11.29
C ILE A 429 -19.84 -15.34 10.10
N THR A 430 -21.11 -14.99 9.89
CA THR A 430 -21.48 -13.93 8.94
C THR A 430 -20.89 -12.59 9.39
N GLY A 431 -20.10 -11.99 8.50
CA GLY A 431 -19.41 -10.73 8.71
C GLY A 431 -20.26 -9.51 8.34
N ARG A 432 -19.70 -8.31 8.56
CA ARG A 432 -20.28 -7.07 7.99
C ARG A 432 -20.17 -7.07 6.47
N VAL A 433 -19.07 -7.62 5.97
CA VAL A 433 -18.79 -7.99 4.59
C VAL A 433 -18.51 -9.47 4.65
N ASN A 434 -19.16 -10.26 3.80
CA ASN A 434 -18.95 -11.71 3.70
C ASN A 434 -18.91 -12.43 5.06
N GLN A 435 -17.72 -12.86 5.52
CA GLN A 435 -17.53 -13.57 6.78
C GLN A 435 -16.66 -12.77 7.78
N ALA A 436 -16.69 -13.17 9.04
CA ALA A 436 -15.85 -12.60 10.10
C ALA A 436 -15.47 -13.68 11.11
N LEU A 437 -14.51 -13.35 11.98
CA LEU A 437 -14.10 -14.21 13.08
C LEU A 437 -14.78 -13.80 14.38
N GLN A 438 -15.39 -14.78 15.06
CA GLN A 438 -15.86 -14.68 16.43
C GLN A 438 -14.85 -15.31 17.38
N PHE A 439 -14.52 -14.57 18.44
CA PHE A 439 -13.54 -14.97 19.45
C PHE A 439 -14.23 -15.51 20.69
N SER A 440 -13.80 -16.68 21.18
CA SER A 440 -14.19 -17.21 22.48
C SER A 440 -13.37 -16.55 23.62
N SER A 441 -13.75 -16.82 24.88
CA SER A 441 -13.02 -16.25 26.02
C SER A 441 -11.57 -16.73 26.02
N GLY A 442 -10.64 -15.79 25.79
CA GLY A 442 -9.20 -16.03 25.86
C GLY A 442 -8.56 -16.36 24.53
N SER A 443 -9.31 -16.42 23.42
CA SER A 443 -8.71 -16.56 22.09
C SER A 443 -8.26 -15.22 21.50
N TYR A 444 -7.26 -15.29 20.63
CA TYR A 444 -6.65 -14.14 19.96
C TYR A 444 -5.92 -14.58 18.70
N LEU A 445 -5.63 -13.63 17.80
CA LEU A 445 -4.70 -13.80 16.69
C LEU A 445 -3.42 -13.04 16.99
N TYR A 446 -2.29 -13.50 16.47
CA TYR A 446 -1.01 -12.82 16.60
C TYR A 446 -0.14 -13.09 15.38
N VAL A 447 0.85 -12.22 15.13
CA VAL A 447 1.92 -12.55 14.18
C VAL A 447 3.01 -13.35 14.89
N PRO A 448 3.42 -14.51 14.36
CA PRO A 448 4.36 -15.40 15.04
C PRO A 448 5.79 -14.83 15.11
N TYR A 449 6.10 -13.86 14.25
CA TYR A 449 7.40 -13.20 14.18
C TYR A 449 7.20 -11.68 14.05
N ALA A 450 8.21 -10.90 14.41
CA ALA A 450 8.15 -9.45 14.30
C ALA A 450 8.24 -9.01 12.83
N SER A 451 7.16 -8.42 12.32
CA SER A 451 6.99 -8.12 10.89
C SER A 451 6.50 -6.69 10.61
N PHE A 452 6.11 -5.93 11.65
CA PHE A 452 5.64 -4.56 11.48
C PHE A 452 6.78 -3.55 11.71
N TYR A 453 7.62 -3.35 10.70
CA TYR A 453 8.77 -2.42 10.78
C TYR A 453 8.37 -0.98 11.03
N PHE A 454 7.37 -0.47 10.32
CA PHE A 454 6.98 0.94 10.41
C PHE A 454 6.41 1.34 11.78
N LEU A 455 5.84 0.39 12.53
CA LEU A 455 5.45 0.61 13.93
C LEU A 455 6.66 0.70 14.88
N GLY A 456 7.84 0.31 14.41
CA GLY A 456 9.13 0.51 15.07
C GLY A 456 9.81 1.84 14.74
N VAL A 457 9.24 2.67 13.85
CA VAL A 457 9.81 3.95 13.39
C VAL A 457 9.08 5.13 14.05
N SER A 458 9.82 5.97 14.77
CA SER A 458 9.26 7.12 15.46
C SER A 458 8.57 8.08 14.50
N ASN A 459 7.40 8.58 14.89
CA ASN A 459 6.57 9.51 14.11
C ASN A 459 6.12 9.01 12.73
N TYR A 460 6.31 7.72 12.40
CA TYR A 460 5.81 7.19 11.14
C TYR A 460 4.27 7.23 11.11
N PRO A 461 3.65 7.84 10.09
CA PRO A 461 2.20 7.92 10.02
C PRO A 461 1.61 6.55 9.67
N PHE A 462 0.47 6.21 10.27
CA PHE A 462 -0.19 4.94 10.00
C PHE A 462 -1.72 5.05 10.14
N THR A 463 -2.41 4.06 9.58
CA THR A 463 -3.85 3.85 9.74
C THR A 463 -4.13 2.39 10.10
N LEU A 464 -5.02 2.18 11.06
CA LEU A 464 -5.67 0.91 11.37
C LEU A 464 -7.17 1.08 11.14
N SER A 465 -7.80 0.15 10.43
CA SER A 465 -9.24 0.18 10.16
C SER A 465 -9.83 -1.21 10.27
N LEU A 466 -10.97 -1.33 10.95
CA LEU A 466 -11.64 -2.62 11.14
C LEU A 466 -13.13 -2.48 11.44
N TRP A 467 -13.86 -3.57 11.21
CA TRP A 467 -15.22 -3.76 11.70
C TRP A 467 -15.20 -4.56 13.00
N VAL A 468 -15.92 -4.10 14.02
CA VAL A 468 -16.09 -4.79 15.30
C VAL A 468 -17.58 -4.98 15.61
N LYS A 469 -17.92 -6.10 16.25
CA LYS A 469 -19.27 -6.39 16.75
C LYS A 469 -19.16 -7.03 18.13
N PRO A 470 -19.14 -6.23 19.21
CA PRO A 470 -19.11 -6.78 20.54
C PRO A 470 -20.41 -7.55 20.82
N THR A 471 -20.28 -8.78 21.33
CA THR A 471 -21.40 -9.65 21.70
C THR A 471 -21.30 -9.99 23.18
N GLY A 472 -22.42 -10.00 23.91
CA GLY A 472 -22.44 -10.25 25.36
C GLY A 472 -22.27 -8.97 26.18
N SER A 473 -21.95 -9.09 27.47
CA SER A 473 -21.67 -7.93 28.32
C SER A 473 -20.29 -7.34 28.04
N TYR A 474 -20.16 -6.03 28.21
CA TYR A 474 -18.86 -5.37 28.05
C TYR A 474 -17.88 -5.85 29.13
N ALA A 475 -16.65 -6.09 28.70
CA ALA A 475 -15.51 -6.35 29.56
C ALA A 475 -14.31 -5.58 29.00
N SER A 476 -13.41 -5.17 29.89
CA SER A 476 -12.15 -4.55 29.48
C SER A 476 -11.36 -5.53 28.60
N SER A 477 -11.16 -5.18 27.34
CA SER A 477 -10.60 -6.06 26.33
C SER A 477 -9.63 -5.34 25.39
N THR A 478 -8.70 -6.12 24.86
CA THR A 478 -7.76 -5.70 23.83
C THR A 478 -8.36 -6.01 22.47
N ILE A 479 -8.32 -5.04 21.56
CA ILE A 479 -8.70 -5.26 20.15
C ILE A 479 -7.45 -5.31 19.29
N PHE A 480 -6.53 -4.38 19.49
CA PHE A 480 -5.26 -4.34 18.77
C PHE A 480 -4.16 -3.95 19.75
N PHE A 481 -3.17 -4.84 19.89
CA PHE A 481 -2.01 -4.65 20.76
C PHE A 481 -0.73 -4.70 19.94
N VAL A 482 0.25 -3.89 20.34
CA VAL A 482 1.55 -3.77 19.70
C VAL A 482 2.64 -4.00 20.73
N ASN A 483 3.58 -4.89 20.40
CA ASN A 483 4.85 -5.05 21.10
C ASN A 483 5.98 -4.65 20.15
N ALA A 484 6.68 -3.57 20.49
CA ALA A 484 7.81 -3.05 19.73
C ALA A 484 8.91 -2.62 20.69
N GLY A 485 9.31 -3.48 21.64
CA GLY A 485 10.23 -3.12 22.73
C GLY A 485 9.59 -2.30 23.87
N TRP A 486 8.38 -1.82 23.66
CA TRP A 486 7.37 -1.42 24.65
C TRP A 486 6.06 -2.14 24.31
N CYS A 487 5.11 -2.17 25.26
CA CYS A 487 3.86 -2.91 25.12
C CYS A 487 2.67 -1.95 25.27
N VAL A 488 1.90 -1.70 24.20
CA VAL A 488 0.73 -0.79 24.23
C VAL A 488 -0.46 -1.40 23.49
N ASN A 489 -1.63 -1.25 24.10
CA ASN A 489 -2.89 -1.57 23.44
C ASN A 489 -3.31 -0.39 22.57
N PHE A 490 -2.99 -0.43 21.28
CA PHE A 490 -3.36 0.62 20.33
C PHE A 490 -4.87 0.81 20.22
N LEU A 491 -5.65 -0.27 20.38
CA LEU A 491 -7.11 -0.20 20.41
C LEU A 491 -7.67 -1.12 21.51
N THR A 492 -8.56 -0.57 22.34
CA THR A 492 -9.18 -1.28 23.48
C THR A 492 -10.66 -0.96 23.58
N MET A 493 -11.41 -1.83 24.25
CA MET A 493 -12.78 -1.57 24.68
C MET A 493 -12.85 -1.61 26.21
N THR A 494 -13.49 -0.61 26.82
CA THR A 494 -13.66 -0.53 28.29
C THR A 494 -14.75 -1.46 28.80
N SER A 495 -14.82 -1.64 30.12
CA SER A 495 -15.94 -2.34 30.77
C SER A 495 -17.30 -1.67 30.57
N ASN A 496 -17.33 -0.42 30.12
CA ASN A 496 -18.56 0.31 29.80
C ASN A 496 -18.87 0.27 28.30
N GLY A 497 -18.03 -0.37 27.49
CA GLY A 497 -18.17 -0.50 26.05
C GLY A 497 -17.58 0.65 25.23
N ASN A 498 -16.90 1.61 25.85
CA ASN A 498 -16.22 2.67 25.12
C ASN A 498 -15.04 2.11 24.34
N ILE A 499 -14.95 2.47 23.06
CA ILE A 499 -13.73 2.24 22.28
C ILE A 499 -12.67 3.28 22.65
N MET A 500 -11.41 2.88 22.79
CA MET A 500 -10.31 3.79 23.11
C MET A 500 -9.09 3.47 22.24
N ALA A 501 -8.54 4.50 21.61
CA ALA A 501 -7.29 4.43 20.87
C ALA A 501 -6.12 4.96 21.72
N ASN A 502 -4.97 4.27 21.68
CA ASN A 502 -3.78 4.65 22.44
C ASN A 502 -2.50 4.64 21.58
N LEU A 503 -1.53 5.46 21.96
CA LEU A 503 -0.19 5.54 21.35
C LEU A 503 0.90 5.67 22.41
N TRP A 504 2.11 5.19 22.11
CA TRP A 504 3.27 5.40 22.97
C TRP A 504 4.02 6.70 22.66
N ASN A 505 4.24 7.54 23.67
CA ASN A 505 5.09 8.74 23.60
C ASN A 505 5.90 8.94 24.90
N GLY A 506 6.56 7.88 25.38
CA GLY A 506 7.14 7.85 26.74
C GLY A 506 6.11 7.61 27.85
N GLY A 507 4.83 7.63 27.49
CA GLY A 507 3.66 7.18 28.23
C GLY A 507 2.45 7.04 27.28
N PRO A 508 1.32 6.47 27.71
CA PRO A 508 0.16 6.29 26.84
C PRO A 508 -0.53 7.64 26.59
N THR A 509 -0.63 8.02 25.31
CA THR A 509 -1.55 9.07 24.86
C THR A 509 -2.88 8.41 24.50
N VAL A 510 -4.00 8.97 24.96
CA VAL A 510 -5.31 8.32 24.90
C VAL A 510 -6.31 9.19 24.14
N SER A 511 -7.09 8.58 23.24
CA SER A 511 -8.26 9.18 22.61
C SER A 511 -9.49 8.32 22.90
N SER A 512 -10.41 8.85 23.70
CA SER A 512 -11.64 8.14 24.11
C SER A 512 -12.74 8.27 23.07
N GLY A 513 -13.43 7.17 22.80
CA GLY A 513 -14.53 7.06 21.85
C GLY A 513 -15.89 6.76 22.49
N PRO A 514 -16.94 6.62 21.66
CA PRO A 514 -18.29 6.31 22.13
C PRO A 514 -18.38 4.87 22.62
N VAL A 515 -19.48 4.56 23.31
CA VAL A 515 -19.88 3.18 23.57
C VAL A 515 -20.26 2.51 22.24
N ILE A 516 -19.65 1.38 21.93
CA ILE A 516 -19.95 0.59 20.73
C ILE A 516 -21.17 -0.30 21.00
N PRO A 517 -22.29 -0.14 20.29
CA PRO A 517 -23.49 -0.91 20.57
C PRO A 517 -23.27 -2.41 20.44
N LEU A 518 -23.81 -3.16 21.41
CA LEU A 518 -23.82 -4.61 21.36
C LEU A 518 -24.56 -5.13 20.13
N ASN A 519 -24.08 -6.26 19.61
CA ASN A 519 -24.70 -7.00 18.51
C ASN A 519 -24.85 -6.19 17.21
N SER A 520 -24.14 -5.08 17.07
CA SER A 520 -24.16 -4.22 15.89
C SER A 520 -22.74 -4.04 15.34
N TRP A 521 -22.58 -4.26 14.03
CA TRP A 521 -21.33 -3.99 13.35
C TRP A 521 -21.03 -2.49 13.37
N THR A 522 -19.88 -2.13 13.89
CA THR A 522 -19.39 -0.75 13.94
C THR A 522 -18.01 -0.68 13.31
N HIS A 523 -17.84 0.26 12.38
CA HIS A 523 -16.55 0.52 11.78
C HIS A 523 -15.74 1.43 12.68
N VAL A 524 -14.49 1.06 12.96
CA VAL A 524 -13.55 1.84 13.76
C VAL A 524 -12.34 2.14 12.88
N GLY A 525 -12.06 3.43 12.69
CA GLY A 525 -10.85 3.92 12.05
C GLY A 525 -9.94 4.59 13.08
N TYR A 526 -8.65 4.32 13.00
CA TYR A 526 -7.64 4.84 13.89
C TYR A 526 -6.44 5.30 13.06
N THR A 527 -6.17 6.60 13.05
CA THR A 527 -5.06 7.17 12.28
C THR A 527 -4.10 7.92 13.19
N TYR A 528 -2.83 7.95 12.80
CA TYR A 528 -1.79 8.73 13.46
C TYR A 528 -0.90 9.46 12.43
N SER A 529 -0.53 10.70 12.75
CA SER A 529 0.63 11.40 12.17
C SER A 529 1.16 12.40 13.18
N SER A 530 2.44 12.79 13.11
CA SER A 530 3.01 13.78 14.04
C SER A 530 2.29 15.13 14.02
N ARG A 531 1.78 15.54 12.84
CA ARG A 531 1.04 16.80 12.66
C ARG A 531 -0.36 16.77 13.27
N ASN A 532 -1.08 15.67 13.11
CA ASN A 532 -2.49 15.58 13.51
C ASN A 532 -2.72 14.80 14.81
N GLY A 533 -1.68 14.13 15.30
CA GLY A 533 -1.75 13.15 16.38
C GLY A 533 -2.69 12.00 16.09
N LEU A 534 -3.24 11.43 17.17
CA LEU A 534 -4.23 10.37 17.11
C LEU A 534 -5.57 10.94 16.66
N ARG A 535 -6.25 10.21 15.78
CA ARG A 535 -7.64 10.45 15.43
C ARG A 535 -8.40 9.14 15.42
N LEU A 536 -9.53 9.15 16.11
CA LEU A 536 -10.44 8.02 16.24
C LEU A 536 -11.73 8.33 15.49
N TYR A 537 -12.06 7.47 14.54
CA TYR A 537 -13.24 7.56 13.69
C TYR A 537 -14.18 6.40 14.00
N VAL A 538 -15.49 6.67 14.04
CA VAL A 538 -16.53 5.67 14.21
C VAL A 538 -17.57 5.83 13.12
N ASN A 539 -17.80 4.77 12.35
CA ASN A 539 -18.69 4.76 11.17
C ASN A 539 -18.41 5.92 10.20
N GLY A 540 -17.12 6.22 9.98
CA GLY A 540 -16.66 7.28 9.07
C GLY A 540 -16.59 8.67 9.69
N ASN A 541 -17.20 8.89 10.87
CA ASN A 541 -17.19 10.20 11.52
C ASN A 541 -16.00 10.33 12.49
N LEU A 542 -15.25 11.43 12.40
CA LEU A 542 -14.22 11.77 13.38
C LEU A 542 -14.88 11.99 14.74
N TYR A 543 -14.50 11.20 15.74
CA TYR A 543 -15.08 11.27 17.07
C TYR A 543 -14.16 12.00 18.06
N SER A 544 -12.87 11.71 18.03
CA SER A 544 -11.91 12.29 18.97
C SER A 544 -10.51 12.39 18.37
N THR A 545 -9.73 13.33 18.89
CA THR A 545 -8.33 13.54 18.51
C THR A 545 -7.51 13.97 19.72
N SER A 546 -6.24 13.56 19.75
CA SER A 546 -5.28 14.03 20.76
C SER A 546 -4.71 15.42 20.46
N GLY A 547 -4.92 15.96 19.24
CA GLY A 547 -4.06 17.01 18.70
C GLY A 547 -2.64 16.50 18.43
N ALA A 548 -1.78 17.37 17.89
CA ALA A 548 -0.41 17.01 17.52
C ALA A 548 0.35 16.37 18.69
N VAL A 549 0.90 15.17 18.45
CA VAL A 549 1.67 14.42 19.45
C VAL A 549 2.73 13.58 18.76
N ALA A 550 3.89 13.45 19.40
CA ALA A 550 4.94 12.56 18.93
C ALA A 550 4.60 11.09 19.17
N PHE A 551 5.10 10.21 18.31
CA PHE A 551 5.12 8.77 18.49
C PHE A 551 6.55 8.36 18.75
N SER A 552 6.79 7.84 19.95
CA SER A 552 8.10 7.27 20.30
C SER A 552 8.10 5.80 19.90
N ALA A 553 8.95 5.42 18.98
CA ALA A 553 9.22 4.01 18.70
C ALA A 553 10.58 3.60 19.28
N SER A 554 10.83 2.29 19.39
CA SER A 554 12.08 1.75 19.92
C SER A 554 13.15 1.50 18.85
N GLY A 555 12.79 1.58 17.57
CA GLY A 555 13.60 1.08 16.46
C GLY A 555 13.50 -0.44 16.23
N ALA A 556 12.82 -1.19 17.09
CA ALA A 556 12.62 -2.63 16.93
C ALA A 556 11.42 -2.94 16.02
N LEU A 557 11.51 -4.05 15.29
CA LEU A 557 10.37 -4.62 14.58
C LEU A 557 9.23 -4.93 15.56
N ALA A 558 8.00 -4.58 15.20
CA ALA A 558 6.85 -4.82 16.05
C ALA A 558 6.16 -6.16 15.75
N THR A 559 5.63 -6.79 16.78
CA THR A 559 4.58 -7.82 16.70
C THR A 559 3.24 -7.22 17.09
N ILE A 560 2.16 -7.83 16.61
CA ILE A 560 0.79 -7.45 16.93
C ILE A 560 -0.01 -8.62 17.50
N VAL A 561 -1.04 -8.29 18.28
CA VAL A 561 -2.09 -9.20 18.71
C VAL A 561 -3.44 -8.56 18.38
N ILE A 562 -4.33 -9.34 17.78
CA ILE A 562 -5.71 -8.97 17.46
C ILE A 562 -6.65 -9.77 18.35
N ALA A 563 -7.55 -9.06 19.02
CA ALA A 563 -8.44 -9.57 20.06
C ALA A 563 -7.70 -10.17 21.27
N GLY A 564 -8.41 -10.33 22.39
CA GLY A 564 -7.91 -11.03 23.56
C GLY A 564 -8.26 -10.37 24.89
N LYS A 565 -8.10 -11.14 25.98
CA LYS A 565 -8.17 -10.57 27.33
C LYS A 565 -6.97 -9.66 27.53
N ARG A 566 -7.16 -8.60 28.31
CA ARG A 566 -6.13 -7.63 28.69
C ARG A 566 -4.85 -8.27 29.28
N SER A 567 -4.88 -9.54 29.69
CA SER A 567 -3.76 -10.32 30.25
C SER A 567 -2.93 -11.12 29.24
N VAL A 568 -3.27 -11.11 27.93
CA VAL A 568 -2.58 -11.93 26.91
C VAL A 568 -1.08 -11.61 26.79
N HIS A 569 -0.65 -10.43 27.27
CA HIS A 569 0.74 -10.00 27.44
C HIS A 569 1.65 -10.97 28.21
N LYS A 570 1.11 -11.96 28.95
CA LYS A 570 1.92 -12.95 29.69
C LYS A 570 2.42 -14.12 28.84
N TYR A 571 1.98 -14.24 27.59
CA TYR A 571 2.24 -15.41 26.74
C TYR A 571 3.03 -15.10 25.47
N ILE A 572 3.57 -13.88 25.36
CA ILE A 572 4.43 -13.37 24.27
C ILE A 572 5.59 -12.64 24.92
#